data_AF-A0A090QPA7-F1
#
_entry.id   AF-A0A090QPA7-F1
#
_cell.length_a   1.000
_cell.length_b   1.000
_cell.length_c   1.000
_cell.angle_alpha   90.00
_cell.angle_beta   90.00
_cell.angle_gamma   90.00
#
_symmetry.space_group_name_H-M   'P 1'
#
loop_
_entity.id
_entity.type
_entity.pdbx_description
1 polymer ?
#
loop_
_entity_poly.entity_id
_entity_poly.type
_entity_poly.pdbx_seq_one_letter_code
_entity_poly.pdbx_strand_id
1 'polypeptide(L)'
;MCCADAVKFVKRDASAIILDNASEAFHPSGSWTKSKQISGFEKADYAYSRWGDAYWQTQIAEAGTYRVEAMWTADDDRSGSVTYTLSNAQSELDSKTVSQKHNGGKWRHLGELTLQPGPLKVSIENDYFWGLVVADAIRLTKVE
;
A
#
# COMPACT_ATOMS: atom_id res chain seq x y z
N MET A 1 -53.55 10.51 -7.54
CA MET A 1 -52.48 10.31 -8.53
C MET A 1 -51.21 10.04 -7.73
N CYS A 2 -50.88 8.77 -7.49
CA CYS A 2 -49.70 8.40 -6.69
C CYS A 2 -48.52 8.15 -7.64
N CYS A 3 -47.52 9.01 -7.56
CA CYS A 3 -46.20 8.73 -8.11
C CYS A 3 -45.21 9.42 -7.16
N ALA A 4 -44.69 8.67 -6.19
CA ALA A 4 -43.48 9.07 -5.49
C ALA A 4 -42.36 8.14 -5.97
N ASP A 5 -41.31 8.80 -6.43
CA ASP A 5 -40.18 8.33 -7.21
C ASP A 5 -39.36 7.23 -6.50
N ALA A 6 -38.75 6.36 -7.29
CA ALA A 6 -37.89 5.30 -6.80
C ALA A 6 -36.55 5.88 -6.34
N VAL A 7 -36.24 5.81 -5.05
CA VAL A 7 -34.91 6.13 -4.55
C VAL A 7 -33.97 4.98 -4.94
N LYS A 8 -33.10 5.22 -5.93
CA LYS A 8 -31.94 4.36 -6.19
C LYS A 8 -30.86 4.69 -5.15
N PHE A 9 -30.68 3.82 -4.16
CA PHE A 9 -29.49 3.85 -3.32
C PHE A 9 -28.29 3.44 -4.20
N VAL A 10 -27.47 4.41 -4.61
CA VAL A 10 -26.14 4.13 -5.14
C VAL A 10 -25.27 3.81 -3.93
N LYS A 11 -24.73 2.60 -3.87
CA LYS A 11 -23.83 2.16 -2.80
C LYS A 11 -22.67 3.16 -2.74
N ARG A 12 -22.56 3.84 -1.60
CA ARG A 12 -21.55 4.87 -1.36
C ARG A 12 -20.22 4.15 -1.25
N ASP A 13 -19.26 4.57 -2.08
CA ASP A 13 -17.92 4.00 -2.25
C ASP A 13 -17.36 3.38 -0.97
N ALA A 14 -16.86 2.14 -1.09
CA ALA A 14 -16.07 1.49 -0.07
C ALA A 14 -15.00 2.45 0.49
N SER A 15 -15.05 2.73 1.79
CA SER A 15 -14.04 3.56 2.46
C SER A 15 -12.67 2.92 2.29
N ALA A 16 -11.76 3.60 1.57
CA ALA A 16 -10.40 3.13 1.39
C ALA A 16 -9.54 3.48 2.62
N ILE A 17 -8.76 2.52 3.10
CA ILE A 17 -7.73 2.73 4.12
C ILE A 17 -6.43 3.08 3.38
N ILE A 18 -5.84 4.24 3.68
CA ILE A 18 -4.57 4.69 3.09
C ILE A 18 -3.51 4.76 4.19
N LEU A 19 -2.49 3.93 4.06
CA LEU A 19 -1.33 3.86 4.94
C LEU A 19 -0.15 4.52 4.24
N ASP A 20 0.17 5.75 4.65
CA ASP A 20 1.14 6.62 4.03
C ASP A 20 2.47 6.59 4.82
N ASN A 21 3.60 6.88 4.18
CA ASN A 21 4.92 6.90 4.81
C ASN A 21 5.08 8.01 5.86
N ALA A 22 4.21 9.03 5.88
CA ALA A 22 4.15 10.03 6.94
C ALA A 22 3.12 9.69 8.04
N SER A 23 2.40 8.57 7.92
CA SER A 23 1.42 8.14 8.92
C SER A 23 2.05 7.35 10.07
N GLU A 24 1.37 7.30 11.22
CA GLU A 24 1.77 6.48 12.38
C GLU A 24 1.75 4.98 12.10
N ALA A 25 1.09 4.57 11.01
CA ALA A 25 1.07 3.18 10.56
C ALA A 25 2.40 2.74 9.94
N PHE A 26 3.30 3.67 9.58
CA PHE A 26 4.57 3.36 8.93
C PHE A 26 5.70 3.14 9.94
N HIS A 27 6.36 1.99 9.82
CA HIS A 27 7.42 1.55 10.72
C HIS A 27 8.69 1.21 9.92
N PRO A 28 9.56 2.21 9.68
CA PRO A 28 10.85 2.00 9.05
C PRO A 28 11.88 1.43 10.05
N SER A 29 12.75 0.56 9.56
CA SER A 29 13.94 0.05 10.25
C SER A 29 15.19 0.38 9.44
N GLY A 30 16.28 0.74 10.12
CA GLY A 30 17.51 1.19 9.48
C GLY A 30 17.44 2.65 9.02
N SER A 31 18.28 3.01 8.05
CA SER A 31 18.44 4.40 7.59
C SER A 31 17.49 4.71 6.44
N TRP A 32 16.47 5.52 6.69
CA TRP A 32 15.50 5.99 5.69
C TRP A 32 15.63 7.51 5.51
N THR A 33 15.57 7.95 4.25
CA THR A 33 15.57 9.38 3.90
C THR A 33 14.22 9.74 3.28
N LYS A 34 13.65 10.87 3.71
CA LYS A 34 12.42 11.43 3.10
C LYS A 34 12.77 12.41 1.99
N SER A 35 11.99 12.42 0.92
CA SER A 35 12.21 13.32 -0.22
C SER A 35 10.92 13.67 -0.93
N LYS A 36 10.96 14.79 -1.66
CA LYS A 36 9.90 15.28 -2.55
C LYS A 36 10.41 15.54 -3.97
N GLN A 37 11.66 15.13 -4.25
CA GLN A 37 12.36 15.47 -5.50
C GLN A 37 11.69 14.84 -6.73
N ILE A 38 11.17 13.62 -6.58
CA ILE A 38 10.43 12.93 -7.63
C ILE A 38 8.95 13.01 -7.32
N SER A 39 8.14 13.47 -8.27
CA SER A 39 6.68 13.51 -8.14
C SER A 39 6.04 12.12 -8.23
N GLY A 40 4.77 11.99 -7.86
CA GLY A 40 4.05 10.71 -7.89
C GLY A 40 4.16 9.93 -6.59
N PHE A 41 4.24 10.67 -5.48
CA PHE A 41 4.01 10.15 -4.13
C PHE A 41 2.61 10.53 -3.66
N GLU A 42 2.11 9.80 -2.68
CA GLU A 42 0.87 10.11 -1.99
C GLU A 42 1.11 11.22 -0.96
N LYS A 43 0.17 12.17 -0.86
CA LYS A 43 0.24 13.31 0.07
C LYS A 43 1.51 14.16 -0.02
N ALA A 44 2.48 13.97 0.88
CA ALA A 44 3.44 15.01 1.25
C ALA A 44 4.88 14.72 0.82
N ASP A 45 5.34 13.48 0.89
CA ASP A 45 6.68 13.03 0.51
C ASP A 45 6.68 11.50 0.30
N TYR A 46 7.84 10.95 -0.09
CA TYR A 46 8.11 9.51 -0.02
C TYR A 46 9.36 9.28 0.82
N ALA A 47 9.49 8.07 1.36
CA ALA A 47 10.71 7.61 2.02
C ALA A 47 11.47 6.63 1.12
N TYR A 48 12.80 6.63 1.19
CA TYR A 48 13.60 5.62 0.50
C TYR A 48 14.79 5.18 1.34
N SER A 49 15.26 3.96 1.06
CA SER A 49 16.44 3.40 1.67
C SER A 49 17.19 2.49 0.70
N ARG A 50 18.49 2.29 0.96
CA ARG A 50 19.30 1.29 0.24
C ARG A 50 19.24 -0.08 0.91
N TRP A 51 19.16 -0.09 2.24
CA TRP A 51 19.33 -1.28 3.10
C TRP A 51 18.30 -1.35 4.23
N GLY A 52 17.31 -0.47 4.20
CA GLY A 52 16.29 -0.39 5.22
C GLY A 52 15.10 -1.26 4.86
N ASP A 53 14.56 -1.91 5.88
CA ASP A 53 13.27 -2.58 5.82
C ASP A 53 12.19 -1.62 6.30
N ALA A 54 10.95 -1.81 5.86
CA ALA A 54 9.83 -1.11 6.47
C ALA A 54 8.56 -1.93 6.37
N TYR A 55 7.58 -1.56 7.17
CA TYR A 55 6.23 -2.07 7.04
C TYR A 55 5.19 -1.02 7.39
N TRP A 56 3.98 -1.20 6.86
CA TRP A 56 2.78 -0.54 7.33
C TRP A 56 1.95 -1.52 8.16
N GLN A 57 1.33 -1.04 9.24
CA GLN A 57 0.38 -1.83 10.01
C GLN A 57 -0.95 -1.11 10.21
N THR A 58 -2.04 -1.86 10.20
CA THR A 58 -3.38 -1.33 10.44
C THR A 58 -4.29 -2.37 11.09
N GLN A 59 -5.47 -1.94 11.52
CA GLN A 59 -6.53 -2.80 12.04
C GLN A 59 -7.67 -2.85 11.02
N ILE A 60 -7.99 -4.05 10.55
CA ILE A 60 -9.17 -4.32 9.76
C ILE A 60 -10.36 -4.38 10.71
N ALA A 61 -11.36 -3.50 10.53
CA ALA A 61 -12.54 -3.45 11.39
C ALA A 61 -13.63 -4.43 10.93
N GLU A 62 -13.73 -4.64 9.61
CA GLU A 62 -14.80 -5.43 9.01
C GLU A 62 -14.25 -6.55 8.15
N ALA A 63 -14.84 -7.74 8.28
CA ALA A 63 -14.57 -8.84 7.36
C ALA A 63 -14.97 -8.45 5.93
N GLY A 64 -14.22 -8.96 4.96
CA GLY A 64 -14.53 -8.79 3.54
C GLY A 64 -13.33 -9.02 2.64
N THR A 65 -13.55 -8.95 1.33
CA THR A 65 -12.47 -8.96 0.35
C THR A 65 -11.95 -7.54 0.19
N TYR A 66 -10.63 -7.37 0.21
CA TYR A 66 -9.95 -6.10 0.06
C TYR A 66 -8.99 -6.16 -1.11
N ARG A 67 -9.12 -5.21 -2.02
CA ARG A 67 -8.10 -4.93 -3.03
C ARG A 67 -6.96 -4.18 -2.37
N VAL A 68 -5.75 -4.71 -2.54
CA VAL A 68 -4.52 -4.13 -2.02
C VAL A 68 -3.73 -3.51 -3.16
N GLU A 69 -3.34 -2.26 -2.98
CA GLU A 69 -2.58 -1.49 -3.95
C GLU A 69 -1.41 -0.76 -3.26
N ALA A 70 -0.31 -0.57 -3.98
CA ALA A 70 0.83 0.21 -3.53
C ALA A 70 1.10 1.38 -4.49
N MET A 71 1.64 2.47 -3.95
CA MET A 71 2.20 3.58 -4.71
C MET A 71 3.69 3.73 -4.37
N TRP A 72 4.47 4.18 -5.35
CA TRP A 72 5.87 4.53 -5.20
C TRP A 72 6.26 5.58 -6.25
N THR A 73 7.32 6.34 -5.98
CA THR A 73 8.00 7.13 -7.01
C THR A 73 8.96 6.24 -7.80
N ALA A 74 8.95 6.35 -9.13
CA ALA A 74 9.79 5.55 -10.01
C ALA A 74 10.98 6.36 -10.56
N ASP A 75 12.15 5.74 -10.57
CA ASP A 75 13.40 6.25 -11.16
C ASP A 75 14.38 5.10 -11.43
N ASP A 76 15.42 5.34 -12.23
CA ASP A 76 16.37 4.32 -12.67
C ASP A 76 17.32 3.82 -11.56
N ASP A 77 17.43 4.56 -10.45
CA ASP A 77 18.19 4.17 -9.26
C ASP A 77 17.37 3.36 -8.24
N ARG A 78 16.06 3.15 -8.51
CA ARG A 78 15.19 2.34 -7.65
C ARG A 78 15.47 0.86 -7.81
N SER A 79 15.12 0.09 -6.78
CA SER A 79 15.25 -1.35 -6.81
C SER A 79 14.35 -1.96 -7.90
N GLY A 80 14.95 -2.88 -8.67
CA GLY A 80 14.25 -3.67 -9.68
C GLY A 80 13.46 -4.84 -9.10
N SER A 81 13.64 -5.15 -7.81
CA SER A 81 12.97 -6.25 -7.13
C SER A 81 12.70 -5.88 -5.68
N VAL A 82 11.45 -5.49 -5.40
CA VAL A 82 10.95 -5.20 -4.06
C VAL A 82 9.75 -6.12 -3.79
N THR A 83 9.86 -6.94 -2.76
CA THR A 83 8.78 -7.84 -2.35
C THR A 83 7.90 -7.18 -1.30
N TYR A 84 6.61 -7.09 -1.62
CA TYR A 84 5.55 -6.68 -0.70
C TYR A 84 4.92 -7.92 -0.10
N THR A 85 5.07 -8.11 1.20
CA THR A 85 4.50 -9.26 1.92
C THR A 85 3.36 -8.80 2.81
N LEU A 86 2.19 -9.39 2.60
CA LEU A 86 0.99 -9.17 3.39
C LEU A 86 0.85 -10.28 4.42
N SER A 87 0.74 -9.92 5.69
CA SER A 87 0.57 -10.88 6.77
C SER A 87 -0.45 -10.39 7.79
N ASN A 88 -1.13 -11.34 8.44
CA ASN A 88 -1.88 -11.07 9.67
C ASN A 88 -1.05 -11.51 10.89
N ALA A 89 -1.66 -11.60 12.06
CA ALA A 89 -0.97 -12.05 13.28
C ALA A 89 -0.60 -13.55 13.28
N GLN A 90 -1.17 -14.35 12.38
CA GLN A 90 -1.05 -15.80 12.36
C GLN A 90 -0.13 -16.30 11.24
N SER A 91 -0.20 -15.71 10.05
CA SER A 91 0.53 -16.16 8.88
C SER A 91 0.73 -15.06 7.84
N GLU A 92 1.62 -15.34 6.89
CA GLU A 92 1.60 -14.69 5.59
C GLU A 92 0.29 -15.02 4.87
N LEU A 93 -0.25 -14.03 4.17
CA LEU A 93 -1.49 -14.11 3.39
C LEU A 93 -1.19 -14.14 1.89
N ASP A 94 -0.27 -13.27 1.44
CA ASP A 94 0.14 -13.14 0.05
C ASP A 94 1.45 -12.36 -0.03
N SER A 95 2.16 -12.49 -1.14
CA SER A 95 3.36 -11.72 -1.43
C SER A 95 3.48 -11.38 -2.92
N LYS A 96 3.98 -10.18 -3.19
CA LYS A 96 4.14 -9.67 -4.56
C LYS A 96 5.46 -8.94 -4.74
N THR A 97 6.31 -9.47 -5.60
CA THR A 97 7.54 -8.80 -6.05
C THR A 97 7.25 -7.89 -7.23
N VAL A 98 7.72 -6.63 -7.16
CA VAL A 98 7.59 -5.63 -8.22
C VAL A 98 8.90 -4.89 -8.45
N SER A 99 9.07 -4.35 -9.66
CA SER A 99 10.13 -3.39 -9.96
C SER A 99 9.63 -1.97 -9.68
N GLN A 100 10.37 -1.22 -8.86
CA GLN A 100 10.07 0.19 -8.58
C GLN A 100 10.70 1.15 -9.58
N LYS A 101 11.44 0.65 -10.58
CA LYS A 101 12.06 1.49 -11.62
C LYS A 101 11.06 2.17 -12.54
N HIS A 102 9.86 1.60 -12.64
CA HIS A 102 8.85 2.01 -13.59
C HIS A 102 7.47 2.06 -12.95
N ASN A 103 6.50 2.63 -13.66
CA ASN A 103 5.08 2.67 -13.28
C ASN A 103 4.77 3.33 -11.93
N GLY A 104 5.64 4.21 -11.44
CA GLY A 104 5.38 5.01 -10.24
C GLY A 104 4.30 6.08 -10.45
N GLY A 105 3.89 6.73 -9.35
CA GLY A 105 2.86 7.78 -9.36
C GLY A 105 1.44 7.29 -9.65
N LYS A 106 1.21 5.98 -9.58
CA LYS A 106 -0.10 5.34 -9.76
C LYS A 106 -0.27 4.25 -8.72
N TRP A 107 -1.51 3.99 -8.34
CA TRP A 107 -1.85 2.83 -7.52
C TRP A 107 -1.66 1.55 -8.32
N ARG A 108 -0.83 0.65 -7.80
CA ARG A 108 -0.43 -0.61 -8.43
C ARG A 108 -1.03 -1.76 -7.65
N HIS A 109 -1.85 -2.56 -8.31
CA HIS A 109 -2.48 -3.72 -7.72
C HIS A 109 -1.44 -4.76 -7.29
N LEU A 110 -1.48 -5.14 -6.01
CA LEU A 110 -0.67 -6.23 -5.45
C LEU A 110 -1.45 -7.54 -5.43
N GLY A 111 -2.73 -7.48 -5.07
CA GLY A 111 -3.63 -8.63 -4.99
C GLY A 111 -4.97 -8.28 -4.35
N GLU A 112 -5.84 -9.28 -4.21
CA GLU A 112 -7.10 -9.19 -3.45
C GLU A 112 -7.11 -10.24 -2.34
N LEU A 113 -7.43 -9.82 -1.11
CA LEU A 113 -7.40 -10.68 0.06
C LEU A 113 -8.72 -10.69 0.80
N THR A 114 -9.19 -11.87 1.19
CA THR A 114 -10.31 -12.00 2.14
C THR A 114 -9.76 -11.85 3.56
N LEU A 115 -10.08 -10.73 4.20
CA LEU A 115 -9.60 -10.38 5.53
C LEU A 115 -10.70 -10.55 6.57
N GLN A 116 -10.30 -10.92 7.78
CA GLN A 116 -11.12 -10.91 8.99
C GLN A 116 -10.74 -9.70 9.86
N PRO A 117 -11.60 -9.27 10.81
CA PRO A 117 -11.23 -8.21 11.73
C PRO A 117 -9.96 -8.56 12.51
N GLY A 118 -9.03 -7.61 12.60
CA GLY A 118 -7.75 -7.81 13.26
C GLY A 118 -6.57 -7.11 12.57
N PRO A 119 -5.33 -7.36 13.03
CA PRO A 119 -4.14 -6.71 12.51
C PRO A 119 -3.81 -7.19 11.09
N LEU A 120 -3.44 -6.23 10.25
CA LEU A 120 -2.80 -6.47 8.95
C LEU A 120 -1.47 -5.74 8.90
N LYS A 121 -0.44 -6.43 8.43
CA LYS A 121 0.89 -5.88 8.16
C LYS A 121 1.19 -6.00 6.67
N VAL A 122 1.76 -4.95 6.08
CA VAL A 122 2.33 -4.97 4.72
C VAL A 122 3.80 -4.57 4.84
N SER A 123 4.71 -5.52 4.71
CA SER A 123 6.15 -5.27 4.73
C SER A 123 6.73 -5.16 3.33
N ILE A 124 7.81 -4.41 3.21
CA ILE A 124 8.63 -4.32 2.00
C ILE A 124 10.04 -4.79 2.29
N GLU A 125 10.56 -5.62 1.39
CA GLU A 125 11.93 -6.12 1.42
C GLU A 125 12.60 -5.88 0.07
N ASN A 126 13.89 -5.50 0.11
CA ASN A 126 14.66 -5.25 -1.10
C ASN A 126 15.45 -6.50 -1.52
N ASP A 127 14.92 -7.27 -2.47
CA ASP A 127 15.58 -8.48 -2.99
C ASP A 127 16.74 -8.13 -3.95
N TYR A 128 16.88 -6.86 -4.33
CA TYR A 128 17.92 -6.38 -5.24
C TYR A 128 18.76 -5.28 -4.59
N PHE A 129 19.81 -5.72 -3.88
CA PHE A 129 20.76 -4.93 -3.08
C PHE A 129 21.40 -3.70 -3.76
N TRP A 130 21.25 -3.51 -5.07
CA TRP A 130 21.90 -2.41 -5.80
C TRP A 130 21.04 -1.16 -5.98
N GLY A 131 19.72 -1.26 -5.83
CA GLY A 131 18.78 -0.14 -6.00
C GLY A 131 18.14 0.33 -4.70
N LEU A 132 17.57 1.53 -4.72
CA LEU A 132 16.84 2.10 -3.58
C LEU A 132 15.42 1.54 -3.51
N VAL A 133 15.03 1.00 -2.36
CA VAL A 133 13.62 0.71 -2.05
C VAL A 133 12.92 2.00 -1.65
N VAL A 134 11.72 2.20 -2.19
CA VAL A 134 10.84 3.35 -1.90
C VAL A 134 9.63 2.88 -1.12
N ALA A 135 9.30 3.61 -0.06
CA ALA A 135 8.10 3.48 0.73
C ALA A 135 7.29 4.78 0.62
N ASP A 136 6.11 4.68 0.04
CA ASP A 136 5.22 5.82 -0.15
C ASP A 136 3.85 5.49 0.47
N ALA A 137 2.99 4.72 -0.21
CA ALA A 137 1.70 4.39 0.37
C ALA A 137 1.12 3.03 -0.03
N ILE A 138 0.31 2.49 0.87
CA ILE A 138 -0.54 1.31 0.66
C ILE A 138 -2.01 1.74 0.74
N ARG A 139 -2.83 1.24 -0.19
CA ARG A 139 -4.28 1.42 -0.19
C ARG A 139 -4.99 0.09 -0.10
N LEU A 140 -5.95 0.00 0.82
CA LEU A 140 -6.88 -1.11 0.95
C LEU A 140 -8.28 -0.61 0.61
N THR A 141 -8.90 -1.20 -0.40
CA THR A 141 -10.28 -0.87 -0.79
C THR A 141 -11.13 -2.12 -0.62
N LYS A 142 -12.16 -2.07 0.22
CA LYS A 142 -13.10 -3.20 0.36
C LYS A 142 -13.81 -3.39 -0.98
N VAL A 143 -13.70 -4.58 -1.55
CA VAL A 143 -14.41 -4.99 -2.76
C VAL A 143 -15.78 -5.48 -2.33
N GLU A 144 -16.79 -5.07 -3.08
CA GLU A 144 -18.20 -5.27 -2.77
C GLU A 144 -18.78 -6.60 -3.23
#